data_AF-A0A7S1D1M4-F1
#
_entry.id   AF-A0A7S1D1M4-F1
#
_cell.length_a   1.000
_cell.length_b   1.000
_cell.length_c   1.000
_cell.angle_alpha   90.00
_cell.angle_beta   90.00
_cell.angle_gamma   90.00
#
_symmetry.space_group_name_H-M   'P 1'
#
loop_
_entity.id
_entity.type
_entity.pdbx_description
1 polymer ?
#
loop_
_entity_poly.entity_id
_entity_poly.type
_entity_poly.pdbx_seq_one_letter_code
_entity_poly.pdbx_strand_id
1 'polypeptide(L)'
;FDLRDVVVISATINIDEIRSYRASIPSWSRQAHHYQQQQQQQQDSTTTNTTNTIWKDIEAMNDDVEYLCTQLTADQLTELTTLLGGSDALDDKKNTPLQPEVLASHVRTKVLQVREGKSIQDIQAELAKQKARAQEEAAVAERQRLKKKLKQQWSKEELSALAKAVKKYPPGGANRWGAIALFVNNLCKPDNPRTKEECIEKFNQIASGAKPNNNNNNNTTTTATTSTTADASSAVWTADQDRQLQEGLSKFPSSMDKNERWNNIAKGVDGKTKRDCVQRFKAIREALKQKR
;
A
#
# COMPACT_ATOMS: atom_id res chain seq x y z
N PHE A 1 -11.47 74.72 -5.49
CA PHE A 1 -11.15 73.97 -4.26
C PHE A 1 -11.18 72.50 -4.59
N ASP A 2 -10.19 71.67 -4.33
CA ASP A 2 -8.72 71.72 -4.49
C ASP A 2 -8.31 70.24 -4.40
N LEU A 3 -7.36 69.76 -5.19
CA LEU A 3 -6.97 68.35 -5.31
C LEU A 3 -6.17 67.81 -4.09
N ARG A 4 -6.48 68.27 -2.88
CA ARG A 4 -5.83 67.83 -1.63
C ARG A 4 -6.60 66.76 -0.85
N ASP A 5 -7.84 66.45 -1.24
CA ASP A 5 -8.70 65.50 -0.49
C ASP A 5 -8.75 64.08 -1.07
N VAL A 6 -8.01 63.77 -2.15
CA VAL A 6 -7.97 62.42 -2.73
C VAL A 6 -6.69 61.64 -2.37
N VAL A 7 -5.67 62.29 -1.80
CA VAL A 7 -4.36 61.66 -1.53
C VAL A 7 -4.22 61.13 -0.08
N VAL A 8 -5.20 61.33 0.81
CA VAL A 8 -5.08 60.92 2.24
C VAL A 8 -6.13 59.88 2.67
N ILE A 9 -6.59 59.03 1.74
CA ILE A 9 -7.46 57.87 2.08
C ILE A 9 -6.78 56.51 1.78
N SER A 10 -5.53 56.48 1.30
CA SER A 10 -4.84 55.22 0.93
C SER A 10 -3.62 54.85 1.79
N ALA A 11 -3.44 55.45 2.97
CA ALA A 11 -2.23 55.21 3.77
C ALA A 11 -2.51 55.11 5.27
N THR A 12 -3.39 54.21 5.70
CA THR A 12 -3.42 53.70 7.08
C THR A 12 -4.17 52.36 7.12
N ILE A 13 -3.65 51.37 6.38
CA ILE A 13 -3.93 49.98 6.75
C ILE A 13 -3.22 49.76 8.08
N ASN A 14 -4.03 49.57 9.11
CA ASN A 14 -3.66 49.55 10.51
C ASN A 14 -2.64 48.43 10.78
N ILE A 15 -1.36 48.79 10.98
CA ILE A 15 -0.25 47.86 11.22
C ILE A 15 -0.50 46.97 12.45
N ASP A 16 -1.28 47.46 13.42
CA ASP A 16 -1.64 46.71 14.63
C ASP A 16 -2.69 45.62 14.37
N GLU A 17 -3.55 45.80 13.37
CA GLU A 17 -4.54 44.81 12.96
C GLU A 17 -3.87 43.62 12.24
N ILE A 18 -2.82 43.90 11.45
CA ILE A 18 -1.97 42.88 10.81
C ILE A 18 -1.15 42.11 11.84
N ARG A 19 -0.61 42.77 12.88
CA ARG A 19 0.12 42.09 13.97
C ARG A 19 -0.78 41.18 14.79
N SER A 20 -2.01 41.62 15.09
CA SER A 20 -3.01 40.83 15.81
C SER A 20 -3.40 39.57 15.01
N TYR A 21 -3.67 39.70 13.71
CA TYR A 21 -3.92 38.57 12.82
C TYR A 21 -2.73 37.60 12.74
N ARG A 22 -1.51 38.13 12.64
CA ARG A 22 -0.29 37.31 12.62
C ARG A 22 -0.01 36.62 13.95
N ALA A 23 -0.53 37.09 15.08
CA ALA A 23 -0.41 36.44 16.39
C ALA A 23 -1.44 35.29 16.56
N SER A 24 -2.60 35.38 15.90
CA SER A 24 -3.70 34.40 15.97
C SER A 24 -3.51 33.15 15.10
N ILE A 25 -2.49 33.13 14.23
CA ILE A 25 -2.18 31.95 13.40
C ILE A 25 -1.69 30.80 14.29
N PRO A 26 -2.38 29.64 14.32
CA PRO A 26 -1.95 28.46 15.07
C PRO A 26 -0.52 28.06 14.72
N SER A 27 0.26 27.59 15.70
CA SER A 27 1.68 27.24 15.51
C SER A 27 1.89 26.23 14.38
N TRP A 28 0.97 25.30 14.15
CA TRP A 28 1.02 24.35 13.03
C TRP A 28 0.88 25.02 11.66
N SER A 29 0.21 26.16 11.55
CA SER A 29 0.06 26.90 10.29
C SER A 29 1.32 27.70 9.96
N ARG A 30 2.02 28.24 10.97
CA ARG A 30 3.38 28.76 10.80
C ARG A 30 4.37 27.66 10.42
N GLN A 31 4.26 26.50 11.09
CA GLN A 31 5.05 25.32 10.77
C GLN A 31 4.78 24.84 9.34
N ALA A 32 3.52 24.84 8.90
CA ALA A 32 3.12 24.48 7.55
C ALA A 32 3.66 25.49 6.52
N HIS A 33 3.59 26.78 6.80
CA HIS A 33 4.21 27.80 5.94
C HIS A 33 5.73 27.68 5.88
N HIS A 34 6.41 27.41 7.00
CA HIS A 34 7.86 27.16 7.01
C HIS A 34 8.22 25.89 6.24
N TYR A 35 7.43 24.84 6.39
CA TYR A 35 7.63 23.58 5.68
C TYR A 35 7.36 23.74 4.17
N GLN A 36 6.33 24.51 3.81
CA GLN A 36 6.03 24.85 2.42
C GLN A 36 7.09 25.77 1.83
N GLN A 37 7.64 26.70 2.60
CA GLN A 37 8.73 27.57 2.17
C GLN A 37 10.05 26.79 2.07
N GLN A 38 10.29 25.78 2.91
CA GLN A 38 11.40 24.83 2.75
C GLN A 38 11.22 23.93 1.52
N GLN A 39 10.00 23.53 1.19
CA GLN A 39 9.73 22.79 -0.05
C GLN A 39 9.89 23.68 -1.29
N GLN A 40 9.48 24.95 -1.21
CA GLN A 40 9.69 25.95 -2.27
C GLN A 40 11.20 26.23 -2.45
N GLN A 41 11.97 26.39 -1.36
CA GLN A 41 13.42 26.54 -1.43
C GLN A 41 14.13 25.28 -1.95
N GLN A 42 13.62 24.08 -1.65
CA GLN A 42 14.14 22.84 -2.23
C GLN A 42 13.83 22.76 -3.74
N GLN A 43 12.64 23.18 -4.17
CA GLN A 43 12.29 23.27 -5.60
C GLN A 43 13.12 24.34 -6.31
N ASP A 44 13.27 25.53 -5.73
CA ASP A 44 14.09 26.62 -6.29
C ASP A 44 15.58 26.25 -6.32
N SER A 45 16.08 25.49 -5.34
CA SER A 45 17.46 24.97 -5.36
C SER A 45 17.70 23.94 -6.47
N THR A 46 16.65 23.28 -6.97
CA THR A 46 16.72 22.42 -8.16
C THR A 46 16.53 23.18 -9.49
N THR A 47 16.06 24.43 -9.46
CA THR A 47 15.83 25.25 -10.67
C THR A 47 16.77 26.45 -10.83
N THR A 48 17.68 26.74 -9.89
CA THR A 48 18.59 27.91 -10.00
C THR A 48 20.08 27.56 -10.08
N ASN A 49 20.48 26.67 -10.99
CA ASN A 49 21.89 26.62 -11.41
C ASN A 49 22.10 26.37 -12.92
N THR A 50 21.15 26.82 -13.73
CA THR A 50 21.24 26.80 -15.19
C THR A 50 21.99 28.01 -15.73
N THR A 51 23.26 28.20 -15.36
CA THR A 51 24.19 29.07 -16.10
C THR A 51 25.64 28.70 -15.79
N ASN A 52 26.14 27.63 -16.41
CA ASN A 52 27.53 27.65 -16.87
C ASN A 52 27.47 27.34 -18.36
N THR A 53 27.25 28.40 -19.13
CA THR A 53 26.68 28.37 -20.48
C THR A 53 27.71 28.01 -21.55
N ILE A 54 28.99 27.82 -21.17
CA ILE A 54 30.10 27.59 -22.11
C ILE A 54 30.94 26.43 -21.59
N TRP A 55 31.20 25.43 -22.44
CA TRP A 55 32.16 24.36 -22.13
C TRP A 55 33.54 24.97 -21.86
N LYS A 56 34.26 24.42 -20.88
CA LYS A 56 35.58 24.96 -20.50
C LYS A 56 36.61 24.84 -21.63
N ASP A 57 36.42 23.84 -22.49
CA ASP A 57 37.26 23.51 -23.63
C ASP A 57 36.42 22.71 -24.67
N ILE A 58 37.02 22.47 -25.83
CA ILE A 58 36.41 21.69 -26.92
C ILE A 58 36.24 20.21 -26.53
N GLU A 59 37.10 19.69 -25.65
CA GLU A 59 37.04 18.29 -25.21
C GLU A 59 35.76 18.04 -24.41
N ALA A 60 35.43 18.90 -23.45
CA ALA A 60 34.20 18.81 -22.66
C ALA A 60 32.93 18.93 -23.53
N MET A 61 32.98 19.70 -24.62
CA MET A 61 31.89 19.74 -25.60
C MET A 61 31.76 18.42 -26.35
N ASN A 62 32.88 17.87 -26.82
CA ASN A 62 32.89 16.60 -27.55
C ASN A 62 32.43 15.44 -26.66
N ASP A 63 32.83 15.41 -25.39
CA ASP A 63 32.39 14.40 -24.42
C ASP A 63 30.86 14.42 -24.23
N ASP A 64 30.27 15.61 -24.14
CA ASP A 64 28.83 15.80 -24.01
C ASP A 64 28.09 15.39 -25.30
N VAL A 65 28.66 15.70 -26.48
CA VAL A 65 28.11 15.28 -27.78
C VAL A 65 28.19 13.76 -27.94
N GLU A 66 29.33 13.14 -27.62
CA GLU A 66 29.49 11.68 -27.66
C GLU A 66 28.54 11.00 -26.67
N TYR A 67 28.40 11.56 -25.46
CA TYR A 67 27.42 11.09 -24.48
C TYR A 67 25.99 11.12 -25.05
N LEU A 68 25.58 12.22 -25.69
CA LEU A 68 24.26 12.27 -26.33
C LEU A 68 24.13 11.25 -27.48
N CYS A 69 25.15 11.09 -28.31
CA CYS A 69 25.15 10.11 -29.40
C CYS A 69 25.04 8.66 -28.91
N THR A 70 25.58 8.36 -27.72
CA THR A 70 25.46 7.02 -27.13
C THR A 70 24.16 6.78 -26.36
N GLN A 71 23.56 7.84 -25.79
CA GLN A 71 22.37 7.70 -24.94
C GLN A 71 21.04 7.98 -25.65
N LEU A 72 21.03 8.82 -26.69
CA LEU A 72 19.83 9.15 -27.44
C LEU A 72 19.61 8.17 -28.60
N THR A 73 18.35 7.92 -28.91
CA THR A 73 17.95 7.16 -30.11
C THR A 73 18.07 8.02 -31.38
N ALA A 74 18.08 7.39 -32.56
CA ALA A 74 18.18 8.10 -33.84
C ALA A 74 17.07 9.15 -34.04
N ASP A 75 15.85 8.86 -33.59
CA ASP A 75 14.72 9.80 -33.67
C ASP A 75 14.92 11.00 -32.74
N GLN A 76 15.41 10.77 -31.52
CA GLN A 76 15.70 11.82 -30.54
C GLN A 76 16.89 12.70 -30.94
N LEU A 77 17.89 12.13 -31.61
CA LEU A 77 18.99 12.88 -32.21
C LEU A 77 18.49 13.74 -33.37
N THR A 78 17.61 13.22 -34.21
CA THR A 78 16.99 13.99 -35.33
C THR A 78 16.15 15.15 -34.81
N GLU A 79 15.40 14.94 -33.72
CA GLU A 79 14.66 16.00 -33.03
C GLU A 79 15.61 17.08 -32.49
N LEU A 80 16.70 16.68 -31.83
CA LEU A 80 17.72 17.59 -31.33
C LEU A 80 18.39 18.40 -32.47
N THR A 81 18.75 17.74 -33.57
CA THR A 81 19.32 18.40 -34.76
C THR A 81 18.35 19.40 -35.38
N THR A 82 17.05 19.07 -35.43
CA THR A 82 16.00 19.99 -35.89
C THR A 82 15.88 21.20 -34.98
N LEU A 83 15.97 20.99 -33.66
CA LEU A 83 15.92 22.06 -32.65
C LEU A 83 17.13 23.01 -32.74
N LEU A 84 18.29 22.49 -33.17
CA LEU A 84 19.52 23.25 -33.38
C LEU A 84 19.57 23.98 -34.74
N GLY A 85 18.48 23.96 -35.52
CA GLY A 85 18.37 24.66 -36.81
C GLY A 85 18.30 23.75 -38.04
N GLY A 86 18.35 22.42 -37.85
CA GLY A 86 18.25 21.44 -38.93
C GLY A 86 19.43 21.48 -39.92
N SER A 87 19.26 20.86 -41.10
CA SER A 87 20.26 20.90 -42.18
C SER A 87 20.49 22.29 -42.75
N ASP A 88 19.51 23.18 -42.59
CA ASP A 88 19.50 24.53 -43.15
C ASP A 88 20.26 25.54 -42.26
N ALA A 89 20.74 25.11 -41.10
CA ALA A 89 21.56 25.92 -40.19
C ALA A 89 22.85 26.42 -40.84
N LEU A 90 23.34 25.79 -41.92
CA LEU A 90 24.58 26.15 -42.60
C LEU A 90 24.37 26.94 -43.91
N ASP A 91 23.12 27.32 -44.23
CA ASP A 91 22.80 27.94 -45.52
C ASP A 91 23.02 29.47 -45.47
N ASP A 92 24.21 29.91 -45.89
CA ASP A 92 24.69 31.32 -45.91
C ASP A 92 23.72 32.33 -46.58
N LYS A 93 22.72 31.86 -47.33
CA LYS A 93 21.75 32.69 -48.05
C LYS A 93 20.61 33.24 -47.18
N LYS A 94 20.37 32.69 -45.99
CA LYS A 94 19.37 33.20 -45.03
C LYS A 94 20.12 33.68 -43.79
N ASN A 95 20.43 34.97 -43.75
CA ASN A 95 21.06 35.69 -42.64
C ASN A 95 20.25 35.56 -41.32
N THR A 96 20.31 34.38 -40.71
CA THR A 96 19.74 34.07 -39.40
C THR A 96 20.93 33.84 -38.49
N PRO A 97 21.27 34.78 -37.59
CA PRO A 97 22.43 34.62 -36.72
C PRO A 97 22.19 33.43 -35.79
N LEU A 98 22.84 32.30 -36.05
CA LEU A 98 22.94 31.22 -35.08
C LEU A 98 23.82 31.74 -33.94
N GLN A 99 23.18 32.05 -32.81
CA GLN A 99 23.87 32.46 -31.60
C GLN A 99 24.54 31.20 -31.00
N PRO A 100 25.87 31.05 -31.06
CA PRO A 100 26.57 29.84 -30.61
C PRO A 100 26.32 29.53 -29.13
N GLU A 101 26.07 30.55 -28.31
CA GLU A 101 25.69 30.42 -26.90
C GLU A 101 24.35 29.71 -26.71
N VAL A 102 23.40 29.92 -27.63
CA VAL A 102 22.07 29.31 -27.58
C VAL A 102 22.17 27.83 -27.94
N LEU A 103 22.96 27.45 -28.94
CA LEU A 103 23.18 26.04 -29.28
C LEU A 103 23.90 25.30 -28.14
N ALA A 104 24.94 25.90 -27.58
CA ALA A 104 25.68 25.34 -26.44
C ALA A 104 24.76 25.08 -25.24
N SER A 105 23.88 26.03 -24.93
CA SER A 105 22.89 25.90 -23.86
C SER A 105 21.91 24.73 -24.10
N HIS A 106 21.39 24.56 -25.31
CA HIS A 106 20.44 23.49 -25.62
C HIS A 106 21.07 22.09 -25.52
N VAL A 107 22.28 21.91 -26.06
CA VAL A 107 23.01 20.63 -25.98
C VAL A 107 23.28 20.26 -24.52
N ARG A 108 23.83 21.19 -23.73
CA ARG A 108 24.15 20.95 -22.32
C ARG A 108 22.91 20.68 -21.47
N THR A 109 21.83 21.42 -21.73
CA THR A 109 20.52 21.18 -21.08
C THR A 109 20.02 19.77 -21.37
N LYS A 110 20.13 19.29 -22.62
CA LYS A 110 19.73 17.93 -22.97
C LYS A 110 20.60 16.88 -22.28
N VAL A 111 21.91 17.09 -22.19
CA VAL A 111 22.84 16.18 -21.47
C VAL A 111 22.40 16.02 -20.02
N LEU A 112 22.11 17.13 -19.34
CA LEU A 112 21.66 17.10 -17.93
C LEU A 112 20.34 16.34 -17.80
N GLN A 113 19.36 16.60 -18.66
CA GLN A 113 18.08 15.88 -18.64
C GLN A 113 18.26 14.37 -18.84
N VAL A 114 19.16 13.95 -19.74
CA VAL A 114 19.44 12.53 -19.98
C VAL A 114 20.15 11.91 -18.77
N ARG A 115 21.12 12.60 -18.17
CA ARG A 115 21.83 12.15 -16.96
C ARG A 115 20.89 12.04 -15.76
N GLU A 116 20.03 13.02 -15.54
CA GLU A 116 19.01 13.02 -14.49
C GLU A 116 17.98 11.91 -14.71
N GLY A 117 17.50 11.73 -15.95
CA GLY A 117 16.58 10.66 -16.30
C GLY A 117 17.16 9.26 -16.03
N LYS A 118 18.43 9.04 -16.35
CA LYS A 118 19.13 7.79 -16.07
C LYS A 118 19.31 7.56 -14.56
N SER A 119 19.70 8.59 -13.82
CA SER A 119 19.77 8.55 -12.35
C SER A 119 18.42 8.19 -11.71
N ILE A 120 17.31 8.77 -12.21
CA ILE A 120 15.96 8.44 -11.74
C ILE A 120 15.62 6.97 -12.05
N GLN A 121 15.97 6.47 -13.24
CA GLN A 121 15.75 5.06 -13.60
C GLN A 121 16.54 4.11 -12.71
N ASP A 122 17.79 4.43 -12.39
CA ASP A 122 18.62 3.63 -11.49
C ASP A 122 18.06 3.60 -10.06
N ILE A 123 17.59 4.76 -9.55
CA ILE A 123 16.92 4.85 -8.24
C ILE A 123 15.63 4.02 -8.25
N GLN A 124 14.83 4.08 -9.32
CA GLN A 124 13.61 3.28 -9.47
C GLN A 124 13.92 1.78 -9.51
N ALA A 125 14.97 1.37 -10.23
CA ALA A 125 15.40 -0.02 -10.32
C ALA A 125 15.88 -0.57 -8.96
N GLU A 126 16.67 0.21 -8.23
CA GLU A 126 17.14 -0.19 -6.89
C GLU A 126 15.98 -0.27 -5.89
N LEU A 127 15.02 0.67 -5.94
CA LEU A 127 13.82 0.60 -5.11
C LEU A 127 12.96 -0.64 -5.44
N ALA A 128 12.82 -0.98 -6.73
CA ALA A 128 12.11 -2.18 -7.14
C ALA A 128 12.79 -3.47 -6.63
N LYS A 129 14.12 -3.51 -6.69
CA LYS A 129 14.92 -4.63 -6.18
C LYS A 129 14.81 -4.76 -4.65
N GLN A 130 14.85 -3.66 -3.91
CA GLN A 130 14.65 -3.66 -2.46
C GLN A 130 13.24 -4.12 -2.09
N LYS A 131 12.20 -3.65 -2.80
CA LYS A 131 10.83 -4.12 -2.60
C LYS A 131 10.68 -5.62 -2.87
N ALA A 132 11.30 -6.16 -3.92
CA ALA A 132 11.27 -7.58 -4.22
C ALA A 132 11.92 -8.42 -3.09
N ARG A 133 13.09 -8.01 -2.60
CA ARG A 133 13.75 -8.65 -1.45
C ARG A 133 12.90 -8.61 -0.19
N ALA A 134 12.32 -7.45 0.14
CA ALA A 134 11.46 -7.30 1.30
C ALA A 134 10.19 -8.17 1.20
N GLN A 135 9.61 -8.32 0.00
CA GLN A 135 8.47 -9.22 -0.23
C GLN A 135 8.84 -10.69 -0.05
N GLU A 136 10.00 -11.10 -0.55
CA GLU A 136 10.50 -12.47 -0.37
C GLU A 136 10.77 -12.79 1.10
N GLU A 137 11.44 -11.89 1.83
CA GLU A 137 11.67 -12.02 3.27
C GLU A 137 10.35 -12.10 4.06
N ALA A 138 9.37 -11.24 3.73
CA ALA A 138 8.05 -11.28 4.34
C ALA A 138 7.31 -12.60 4.07
N ALA A 139 7.37 -13.12 2.84
CA ALA A 139 6.77 -14.40 2.48
C ALA A 139 7.43 -15.58 3.21
N VAL A 140 8.76 -15.56 3.36
CA VAL A 140 9.49 -16.57 4.14
C VAL A 140 9.10 -16.49 5.62
N ALA A 141 9.05 -15.29 6.20
CA ALA A 141 8.64 -15.08 7.58
C ALA A 141 7.20 -15.57 7.84
N GLU A 142 6.27 -15.28 6.92
CA GLU A 142 4.90 -15.78 7.00
C GLU A 142 4.82 -17.31 6.91
N ARG A 143 5.57 -17.93 6.00
CA ARG A 143 5.64 -19.39 5.87
C ARG A 143 6.19 -20.04 7.15
N GLN A 144 7.22 -19.45 7.76
CA GLN A 144 7.77 -19.93 9.03
C GLN A 144 6.75 -19.78 10.18
N ARG A 145 6.05 -18.64 10.23
CA ARG A 145 4.98 -18.39 11.22
C ARG A 145 3.85 -19.40 11.08
N LEU A 146 3.41 -19.70 9.86
CA LEU A 146 2.37 -20.70 9.59
C LEU A 146 2.83 -22.11 10.00
N LYS A 147 4.07 -22.48 9.66
CA LYS A 147 4.66 -23.75 10.12
C LYS A 147 4.69 -23.85 11.65
N LYS A 148 5.09 -22.79 12.35
CA LYS A 148 5.06 -22.75 13.82
C LYS A 148 3.65 -22.89 14.37
N LYS A 149 2.67 -22.17 13.78
CA LYS A 149 1.25 -22.27 14.15
C LYS A 149 0.69 -23.68 13.95
N LEU A 150 1.05 -24.34 12.83
CA LEU A 150 0.65 -25.72 12.54
C LEU A 150 1.21 -26.70 13.57
N LYS A 151 2.50 -26.59 13.92
CA LYS A 151 3.12 -27.43 14.96
C LYS A 151 2.46 -27.23 16.33
N GLN A 152 1.98 -26.03 16.64
CA GLN A 152 1.34 -25.73 17.92
C GLN A 152 -0.15 -26.14 17.94
N GLN A 153 -0.77 -26.38 16.79
CA GLN A 153 -2.19 -26.73 16.69
C GLN A 153 -2.45 -28.09 17.32
N TRP A 154 -3.54 -28.19 18.08
CA TRP A 154 -3.97 -29.44 18.71
C TRP A 154 -4.67 -30.33 17.69
N SER A 155 -4.17 -31.56 17.52
CA SER A 155 -4.80 -32.57 16.69
C SER A 155 -6.08 -33.11 17.34
N LYS A 156 -6.97 -33.71 16.54
CA LYS A 156 -8.21 -34.31 17.06
C LYS A 156 -7.91 -35.46 18.03
N GLU A 157 -6.83 -36.19 17.81
CA GLU A 157 -6.36 -37.28 18.66
C GLU A 157 -5.88 -36.75 20.01
N GLU A 158 -5.09 -35.66 20.01
CA GLU A 158 -4.63 -35.00 21.24
C GLU A 158 -5.80 -34.48 22.08
N LEU A 159 -6.83 -33.92 21.45
CA LEU A 159 -8.05 -33.45 22.13
C LEU A 159 -8.82 -34.61 22.77
N SER A 160 -8.96 -35.74 22.07
CA SER A 160 -9.59 -36.94 22.62
C SER A 160 -8.77 -37.55 23.76
N ALA A 161 -7.45 -37.58 23.62
CA ALA A 161 -6.53 -38.04 24.66
C ALA A 161 -6.63 -37.16 25.91
N LEU A 162 -6.68 -35.83 25.76
CA LEU A 162 -6.88 -34.88 26.85
C LEU A 162 -8.22 -35.13 27.57
N ALA A 163 -9.32 -35.28 26.83
CA ALA A 163 -10.63 -35.57 27.43
C ALA A 163 -10.64 -36.90 28.22
N LYS A 164 -10.01 -37.95 27.69
CA LYS A 164 -9.85 -39.23 28.38
C LYS A 164 -8.98 -39.10 29.64
N ALA A 165 -7.87 -38.38 29.56
CA ALA A 165 -6.97 -38.15 30.68
C ALA A 165 -7.65 -37.36 31.80
N VAL A 166 -8.40 -36.31 31.47
CA VAL A 166 -9.16 -35.51 32.44
C VAL A 166 -10.19 -36.36 33.20
N LYS A 167 -10.86 -37.32 32.53
CA LYS A 167 -11.79 -38.27 33.16
C LYS A 167 -11.05 -39.29 34.04
N LYS A 168 -9.87 -39.74 33.61
CA LYS A 168 -9.04 -40.72 34.34
C LYS A 168 -8.39 -40.14 35.59
N TYR A 169 -8.01 -38.86 35.56
CA TYR A 169 -7.38 -38.14 36.66
C TYR A 169 -8.34 -37.07 37.20
N PRO A 170 -9.17 -37.39 38.22
CA PRO A 170 -10.15 -36.45 38.78
C PRO A 170 -9.50 -35.23 39.48
N PRO A 171 -10.26 -34.16 39.73
CA PRO A 171 -9.75 -32.97 40.43
C PRO A 171 -9.35 -33.29 41.88
N GLY A 172 -8.28 -32.64 42.38
CA GLY A 172 -7.84 -32.75 43.78
C GLY A 172 -6.35 -33.03 43.99
N GLY A 173 -5.64 -33.56 42.99
CA GLY A 173 -4.20 -33.83 43.10
C GLY A 173 -3.31 -32.71 42.55
N ALA A 174 -2.29 -32.29 43.31
CA ALA A 174 -1.31 -31.27 42.88
C ALA A 174 -0.56 -31.65 41.58
N ASN A 175 -0.35 -32.95 41.34
CA ASN A 175 0.33 -33.45 40.15
C ASN A 175 -0.62 -33.94 39.04
N ARG A 176 -1.91 -33.57 39.10
CA ARG A 176 -2.91 -34.00 38.11
C ARG A 176 -2.51 -33.64 36.68
N TRP A 177 -2.13 -32.38 36.45
CA TRP A 177 -1.81 -31.88 35.11
C TRP A 177 -0.49 -32.41 34.56
N GLY A 178 0.46 -32.74 35.43
CA GLY A 178 1.68 -33.47 35.04
C GLY A 178 1.37 -34.86 34.51
N ALA A 179 0.51 -35.61 35.20
CA ALA A 179 0.07 -36.94 34.76
C ALA A 179 -0.76 -36.88 33.45
N ILE A 180 -1.61 -35.86 33.29
CA ILE A 180 -2.39 -35.64 32.07
C ILE A 180 -1.47 -35.33 30.88
N ALA A 181 -0.48 -34.43 31.05
CA ALA A 181 0.46 -34.09 29.99
C ALA A 181 1.29 -35.31 29.54
N LEU A 182 1.80 -36.08 30.51
CA LEU A 182 2.49 -37.35 30.22
C LEU A 182 1.61 -38.35 29.47
N PHE A 183 0.33 -38.46 29.86
CA PHE A 183 -0.62 -39.35 29.18
C PHE A 183 -0.86 -38.93 27.72
N VAL A 184 -1.08 -37.64 27.47
CA VAL A 184 -1.28 -37.10 26.10
C VAL A 184 -0.03 -37.30 25.25
N ASN A 185 1.16 -36.98 25.80
CA ASN A 185 2.42 -37.12 25.08
C ASN A 185 2.76 -38.57 24.75
N ASN A 186 2.51 -39.50 25.67
CA ASN A 186 2.79 -40.92 25.43
C ASN A 186 1.83 -41.55 24.41
N LEU A 187 0.56 -41.13 24.42
CA LEU A 187 -0.47 -41.69 23.55
C LEU A 187 -0.42 -41.12 22.13
N CYS A 188 -0.23 -39.80 22.00
CA CYS A 188 -0.28 -39.10 20.72
C CYS A 188 1.10 -38.85 20.11
N LYS A 189 2.18 -38.98 20.89
CA LYS A 189 3.59 -38.74 20.48
C LYS A 189 3.75 -37.51 19.55
N PRO A 190 3.25 -36.33 19.96
CA PRO A 190 3.35 -35.14 19.12
C PRO A 190 4.82 -34.74 18.91
N ASP A 191 5.14 -34.21 17.72
CA ASP A 191 6.48 -33.72 17.37
C ASP A 191 7.05 -32.74 18.42
N ASN A 192 6.16 -31.97 19.04
CA ASN A 192 6.50 -31.11 20.17
C ASN A 192 5.67 -31.56 21.39
N PRO A 193 6.32 -32.10 22.45
CA PRO A 193 5.64 -32.52 23.67
C PRO A 193 4.80 -31.39 24.27
N ARG A 194 3.56 -31.71 24.63
CA ARG A 194 2.64 -30.77 25.31
C ARG A 194 3.02 -30.59 26.76
N THR A 195 3.02 -29.36 27.22
CA THR A 195 3.27 -29.07 28.64
C THR A 195 1.99 -29.18 29.47
N LYS A 196 2.15 -29.23 30.79
CA LYS A 196 1.01 -29.26 31.72
C LYS A 196 0.20 -27.96 31.66
N GLU A 197 0.84 -26.82 31.41
CA GLU A 197 0.22 -25.52 31.20
C GLU A 197 -0.66 -25.51 29.94
N GLU A 198 -0.16 -26.01 28.82
CA GLU A 198 -0.94 -26.09 27.56
C GLU A 198 -2.17 -27.00 27.73
N CYS A 199 -2.05 -28.09 28.49
CA CYS A 199 -3.18 -28.98 28.78
C CYS A 199 -4.26 -28.27 29.63
N ILE A 200 -3.85 -27.45 30.60
CA ILE A 200 -4.78 -26.65 31.43
C ILE A 200 -5.53 -25.65 30.56
N GLU A 201 -4.80 -24.85 29.78
CA GLU A 201 -5.38 -23.83 28.90
C GLU A 201 -6.35 -24.46 27.91
N LYS A 202 -5.95 -25.56 27.28
CA LYS A 202 -6.78 -26.24 26.30
C LYS A 202 -8.04 -26.84 26.93
N PHE A 203 -7.93 -27.42 28.11
CA PHE A 203 -9.08 -27.92 28.85
C PHE A 203 -10.07 -26.79 29.20
N ASN A 204 -9.57 -25.67 29.72
CA ASN A 204 -10.40 -24.50 30.06
C ASN A 204 -11.07 -23.89 28.82
N GLN A 205 -10.37 -23.87 27.68
CA GLN A 205 -10.93 -23.42 26.40
C GLN A 205 -12.09 -24.32 25.95
N ILE A 206 -11.97 -25.64 26.09
CA ILE A 206 -13.04 -26.59 25.72
C ILE A 206 -14.20 -26.50 26.73
N ALA A 207 -13.90 -26.42 28.03
CA ALA A 207 -14.89 -26.37 29.10
C ALA A 207 -15.72 -25.07 29.10
N SER A 208 -15.15 -23.96 28.65
CA SER A 208 -15.85 -22.67 28.50
C SER A 208 -16.76 -22.60 27.26
N GLY A 209 -16.89 -23.68 26.47
CA GLY A 209 -17.72 -23.68 25.26
C GLY A 209 -17.17 -22.79 24.14
N ALA A 210 -15.97 -22.24 24.29
CA ALA A 210 -15.28 -21.49 23.26
C ALA A 210 -14.83 -22.47 22.16
N LYS A 211 -15.61 -22.56 21.08
CA LYS A 211 -15.29 -23.38 19.90
C LYS A 211 -13.81 -23.15 19.51
N PRO A 212 -13.00 -24.19 19.31
CA PRO A 212 -11.63 -24.01 18.84
C PRO A 212 -11.68 -23.38 17.45
N ASN A 213 -11.25 -22.13 17.35
CA ASN A 213 -11.14 -21.41 16.08
C ASN A 213 -9.95 -21.98 15.28
N ASN A 214 -10.15 -23.16 14.69
CA ASN A 214 -9.23 -23.79 13.77
C ASN A 214 -9.39 -23.18 12.38
N ASN A 215 -8.99 -21.92 12.22
CA ASN A 215 -8.82 -21.31 10.90
C ASN A 215 -7.53 -21.87 10.27
N ASN A 216 -7.65 -23.03 9.63
CA ASN A 216 -6.69 -23.56 8.66
C ASN A 216 -7.46 -23.94 7.39
N ASN A 217 -7.55 -23.01 6.44
CA ASN A 217 -7.80 -23.34 5.04
C ASN A 217 -6.43 -23.48 4.36
N ASN A 218 -6.07 -24.69 3.95
CA ASN A 218 -5.15 -24.88 2.83
C ASN A 218 -5.70 -25.97 1.92
N ASN A 219 -5.91 -25.54 0.68
CA ASN A 219 -6.41 -26.27 -0.47
C ASN A 219 -5.28 -27.15 -1.04
N THR A 220 -5.53 -28.45 -1.18
CA THR A 220 -4.81 -29.34 -2.11
C THR A 220 -5.78 -30.38 -2.67
N THR A 221 -6.04 -30.22 -3.96
CA THR A 221 -6.65 -31.11 -4.97
C THR A 221 -6.42 -32.61 -4.76
N THR A 222 -7.48 -33.44 -4.83
CA THR A 222 -7.72 -34.50 -5.85
C THR A 222 -8.92 -35.41 -5.51
N THR A 223 -9.85 -35.49 -6.48
CA THR A 223 -10.72 -36.63 -6.90
C THR A 223 -11.79 -37.26 -5.98
N ALA A 224 -13.03 -37.17 -6.51
CA ALA A 224 -14.04 -38.22 -6.67
C ALA A 224 -15.04 -38.58 -5.53
N THR A 225 -16.29 -38.13 -5.78
CA THR A 225 -17.55 -38.91 -5.66
C THR A 225 -18.43 -38.76 -4.41
N THR A 226 -19.69 -38.37 -4.70
CA THR A 226 -20.97 -38.55 -3.95
C THR A 226 -21.32 -37.68 -2.73
N SER A 227 -22.10 -36.61 -3.01
CA SER A 227 -23.40 -36.24 -2.39
C SER A 227 -23.64 -36.39 -0.88
N THR A 228 -23.77 -35.25 -0.16
CA THR A 228 -25.00 -34.75 0.52
C THR A 228 -24.70 -33.83 1.73
N THR A 229 -25.24 -32.60 1.65
CA THR A 229 -25.62 -31.60 2.70
C THR A 229 -24.54 -30.98 3.61
N ALA A 230 -24.16 -29.70 3.54
CA ALA A 230 -24.89 -28.41 3.61
C ALA A 230 -24.71 -27.69 4.98
N ASP A 231 -23.47 -27.39 5.41
CA ASP A 231 -23.25 -26.45 6.55
C ASP A 231 -21.85 -25.78 6.62
N ALA A 232 -21.06 -25.76 5.54
CA ALA A 232 -19.71 -25.17 5.56
C ALA A 232 -19.50 -23.98 4.59
N SER A 233 -20.52 -23.61 3.81
CA SER A 233 -20.41 -22.64 2.71
C SER A 233 -20.72 -21.18 3.12
N SER A 234 -21.01 -20.91 4.40
CA SER A 234 -21.47 -19.58 4.84
C SER A 234 -20.34 -18.55 5.00
N ALA A 235 -19.07 -18.94 5.12
CA ALA A 235 -17.98 -18.02 5.42
C ALA A 235 -17.20 -17.45 4.20
N VAL A 236 -17.13 -18.17 3.07
CA VAL A 236 -16.39 -17.73 1.88
C VAL A 236 -17.37 -17.08 0.90
N TRP A 237 -17.14 -15.82 0.52
CA TRP A 237 -17.94 -15.13 -0.51
C TRP A 237 -17.43 -15.51 -1.89
N THR A 238 -18.28 -16.13 -2.70
CA THR A 238 -17.98 -16.45 -4.11
C THR A 238 -18.29 -15.26 -5.03
N ALA A 239 -17.76 -15.27 -6.25
CA ALA A 239 -18.03 -14.22 -7.24
C ALA A 239 -19.55 -14.13 -7.57
N ASP A 240 -20.23 -15.27 -7.64
CA ASP A 240 -21.68 -15.33 -7.87
C ASP A 240 -22.49 -14.76 -6.70
N GLN A 241 -22.10 -15.05 -5.45
CA GLN A 241 -22.75 -14.47 -4.26
C GLN A 241 -22.52 -12.96 -4.17
N ASP A 242 -21.34 -12.47 -4.54
CA ASP A 242 -21.05 -11.04 -4.55
C ASP A 242 -21.86 -10.33 -5.65
N ARG A 243 -22.01 -10.96 -6.83
CA ARG A 243 -22.91 -10.50 -7.90
C ARG A 243 -24.37 -10.47 -7.43
N GLN A 244 -24.87 -11.52 -6.80
CA GLN A 244 -26.23 -11.60 -6.25
C GLN A 244 -26.48 -10.50 -5.20
N LEU A 245 -25.50 -10.23 -4.33
CA LEU A 245 -25.58 -9.14 -3.36
C LEU A 245 -25.66 -7.77 -4.03
N GLN A 246 -24.82 -7.52 -5.05
CA GLN A 246 -24.83 -6.27 -5.81
C GLN A 246 -26.15 -6.08 -6.57
N GLU A 247 -26.71 -7.14 -7.15
CA GLU A 247 -28.02 -7.13 -7.81
C GLU A 247 -29.16 -6.86 -6.81
N GLY A 248 -29.13 -7.50 -5.62
CA GLY A 248 -30.08 -7.20 -4.56
C GLY A 248 -29.99 -5.75 -4.07
N LEU A 249 -28.78 -5.19 -3.99
CA LEU A 249 -28.56 -3.80 -3.58
C LEU A 249 -29.07 -2.78 -4.60
N SER A 250 -29.06 -3.11 -5.89
CA SER A 250 -29.63 -2.25 -6.95
C SER A 250 -31.16 -2.39 -7.02
N LYS A 251 -31.68 -3.60 -6.83
CA LYS A 251 -33.12 -3.92 -6.88
C LYS A 251 -33.88 -3.38 -5.67
N PHE A 252 -33.25 -3.34 -4.50
CA PHE A 252 -33.85 -2.82 -3.26
C PHE A 252 -33.12 -1.55 -2.80
N PRO A 253 -33.62 -0.35 -3.16
CA PRO A 253 -32.97 0.92 -2.81
C PRO A 253 -33.06 1.23 -1.31
N SER A 254 -32.25 2.18 -0.86
CA SER A 254 -32.23 2.61 0.56
C SER A 254 -33.46 3.38 1.02
N SER A 255 -34.41 3.67 0.13
CA SER A 255 -35.71 4.27 0.45
C SER A 255 -36.70 3.28 1.06
N MET A 256 -36.47 1.97 0.92
CA MET A 256 -37.27 0.90 1.52
C MET A 256 -36.92 0.72 3.01
N ASP A 257 -37.84 0.16 3.80
CA ASP A 257 -37.57 -0.22 5.19
C ASP A 257 -36.29 -1.06 5.29
N LYS A 258 -35.43 -0.68 6.23
CA LYS A 258 -34.10 -1.27 6.40
C LYS A 258 -34.21 -2.77 6.69
N ASN A 259 -35.17 -3.19 7.51
CA ASN A 259 -35.25 -4.55 7.97
C ASN A 259 -35.74 -5.48 6.84
N GLU A 260 -36.74 -5.01 6.10
CA GLU A 260 -37.31 -5.69 4.94
C GLU A 260 -36.35 -5.74 3.75
N ARG A 261 -35.66 -4.62 3.46
CA ARG A 261 -34.62 -4.53 2.42
C ARG A 261 -33.59 -5.65 2.56
N TRP A 262 -32.97 -5.76 3.74
CA TRP A 262 -31.94 -6.76 3.96
C TRP A 262 -32.48 -8.20 4.02
N ASN A 263 -33.76 -8.39 4.35
CA ASN A 263 -34.41 -9.69 4.30
C ASN A 263 -34.58 -10.14 2.83
N ASN A 264 -35.04 -9.24 1.97
CA ASN A 264 -35.22 -9.51 0.54
C ASN A 264 -33.88 -9.71 -0.19
N ILE A 265 -32.84 -8.96 0.19
CA ILE A 265 -31.48 -9.18 -0.34
C ILE A 265 -30.97 -10.56 0.06
N ALA A 266 -31.11 -10.96 1.34
CA ALA A 266 -30.63 -12.26 1.79
C ALA A 266 -31.32 -13.45 1.11
N LYS A 267 -32.62 -13.31 0.76
CA LYS A 267 -33.34 -14.34 -0.01
C LYS A 267 -32.77 -14.57 -1.41
N GLY A 268 -32.09 -13.57 -1.99
CA GLY A 268 -31.49 -13.66 -3.31
C GLY A 268 -30.01 -14.08 -3.31
N VAL A 269 -29.38 -14.22 -2.13
CA VAL A 269 -27.97 -14.60 -2.01
C VAL A 269 -27.86 -16.02 -1.46
N ASP A 270 -27.41 -16.96 -2.29
CA ASP A 270 -27.42 -18.38 -1.96
C ASP A 270 -26.54 -18.69 -0.75
N GLY A 271 -27.16 -19.26 0.30
CA GLY A 271 -26.48 -19.71 1.50
C GLY A 271 -25.91 -18.60 2.39
N LYS A 272 -26.33 -17.34 2.22
CA LYS A 272 -25.93 -16.21 3.07
C LYS A 272 -27.11 -15.63 3.84
N THR A 273 -26.87 -15.25 5.09
CA THR A 273 -27.90 -14.63 5.92
C THR A 273 -27.92 -13.11 5.73
N LYS A 274 -29.00 -12.47 6.20
CA LYS A 274 -29.11 -11.00 6.28
C LYS A 274 -27.90 -10.36 6.99
N ARG A 275 -27.41 -10.98 8.06
CA ARG A 275 -26.23 -10.48 8.78
C ARG A 275 -24.98 -10.49 7.90
N ASP A 276 -24.79 -11.56 7.13
CA ASP A 276 -23.63 -11.73 6.27
C ASP A 276 -23.66 -10.73 5.10
N CYS A 277 -24.83 -10.51 4.50
CA CYS A 277 -25.03 -9.52 3.44
C CYS A 277 -24.70 -8.09 3.90
N VAL A 278 -25.16 -7.71 5.11
CA VAL A 278 -24.85 -6.40 5.71
C VAL A 278 -23.35 -6.26 5.99
N GLN A 279 -22.72 -7.30 6.54
CA GLN A 279 -21.29 -7.29 6.85
C GLN A 279 -20.44 -7.15 5.58
N ARG A 280 -20.79 -7.87 4.52
CA ARG A 280 -20.11 -7.78 3.23
C ARG A 280 -20.26 -6.41 2.60
N PHE A 281 -21.46 -5.84 2.62
CA PHE A 281 -21.70 -4.48 2.12
C PHE A 281 -20.87 -3.42 2.87
N LYS A 282 -20.74 -3.54 4.20
CA LYS A 282 -19.84 -2.67 4.98
C LYS A 282 -18.38 -2.79 4.54
N ALA A 283 -17.90 -4.02 4.35
CA ALA A 283 -16.53 -4.26 3.89
C ALA A 283 -16.27 -3.67 2.49
N ILE A 284 -17.23 -3.79 1.57
CA ILE A 284 -17.14 -3.19 0.23
C ILE A 284 -17.07 -1.66 0.30
N ARG A 285 -17.90 -1.02 1.13
CA ARG A 285 -17.86 0.45 1.31
C ARG A 285 -16.55 0.93 1.91
N GLU A 286 -16.00 0.22 2.88
CA GLU A 286 -14.71 0.56 3.48
C GLU A 286 -13.58 0.42 2.46
N ALA A 287 -13.56 -0.68 1.69
CA ALA A 287 -12.56 -0.87 0.63
C ALA A 287 -12.62 0.23 -0.45
N LEU A 288 -13.82 0.71 -0.81
CA LEU A 288 -13.97 1.83 -1.75
C LEU A 288 -13.54 3.17 -1.15
N LYS A 289 -13.69 3.37 0.17
CA LYS A 289 -13.24 4.57 0.87
C LYS A 289 -11.71 4.63 0.98
N GLN A 290 -11.06 3.49 1.23
CA GLN A 290 -9.60 3.38 1.30
C GLN A 290 -8.89 3.51 -0.06
N LYS A 291 -9.64 3.38 -1.17
CA LYS A 291 -9.12 3.51 -2.55
C LYS A 291 -9.29 4.92 -3.13
N ARG A 292 -9.89 5.86 -2.38
CA ARG A 292 -9.99 7.29 -2.74
C ARG A 292 -8.96 8.09 -1.96
#